data_AF-A0A3C0NN32-F1
#
_entry.id   AF-A0A3C0NN32-F1
#
_cell.length_a   1.000
_cell.length_b   1.000
_cell.length_c   1.000
_cell.angle_alpha   90.00
_cell.angle_beta   90.00
_cell.angle_gamma   90.00
#
_symmetry.space_group_name_H-M   'P 1'
#
loop_
_entity.id
_entity.type
_entity.pdbx_description
1 polymer ?
#
loop_
_entity_poly.entity_id
_entity_poly.type
_entity_poly.pdbx_seq_one_letter_code
_entity_poly.pdbx_strand_id
1 'polypeptide(L)' 'MAVQFEKTIRTLLDEKKYQTLKDILVTMEPADIAGVFEDLEEERMPVLFRLLPKETAAETFAELDSEWQELLIRG' A
#
# COMPACT_ATOMS: atom_id res chain seq x y z
N MET A 1 -2.77 18.58 1.06
CA MET A 1 -2.01 18.03 -0.09
C MET A 1 -2.10 16.51 -0.16
N ALA A 2 -2.23 15.77 0.96
CA ALA A 2 -2.40 14.31 0.97
C ALA A 2 -3.59 13.77 0.15
N VAL A 3 -4.75 14.46 0.18
CA VAL A 3 -6.01 14.03 -0.48
C VAL A 3 -5.89 13.77 -1.99
N GLN A 4 -4.96 14.45 -2.69
CA GLN A 4 -4.82 14.27 -4.14
C GLN A 4 -4.13 12.94 -4.49
N PHE A 5 -3.16 12.52 -3.67
CA PHE A 5 -2.36 11.33 -3.91
C PHE A 5 -3.19 10.06 -3.69
N GLU A 6 -3.93 10.01 -2.59
CA GLU A 6 -4.87 8.93 -2.26
C GLU A 6 -5.88 8.68 -3.39
N LYS A 7 -6.46 9.75 -3.95
CA LYS A 7 -7.36 9.67 -5.11
C LYS A 7 -6.68 9.07 -6.34
N THR A 8 -5.42 9.41 -6.58
CA THR A 8 -4.64 8.83 -7.68
C THR A 8 -4.42 7.34 -7.47
N ILE A 9 -4.02 6.90 -6.26
CA ILE A 9 -3.84 5.48 -5.94
C ILE A 9 -5.15 4.71 -6.12
N ARG A 10 -6.27 5.23 -5.61
CA ARG A 10 -7.60 4.62 -5.78
C ARG A 10 -7.97 4.49 -7.26
N THR A 11 -7.79 5.56 -8.04
CA THR A 11 -8.06 5.55 -9.48
C THR A 11 -7.22 4.51 -10.22
N LEU A 12 -5.91 4.45 -9.94
CA LEU A 12 -5.02 3.47 -10.56
C LEU A 12 -5.39 2.04 -10.18
N LEU A 13 -5.88 1.83 -8.95
CA LEU A 13 -6.32 0.53 -8.48
C LEU A 13 -7.62 0.09 -9.15
N ASP A 14 -8.59 1.01 -9.29
CA ASP A 14 -9.84 0.77 -10.02
C ASP A 14 -9.59 0.47 -11.51
N GLU A 15 -8.63 1.17 -12.11
CA GLU A 15 -8.16 0.94 -13.48
C GLU A 15 -7.24 -0.29 -13.61
N LYS A 16 -6.95 -1.00 -12.51
CA LYS A 16 -6.05 -2.17 -12.47
C LYS A 16 -4.64 -1.89 -13.02
N LYS A 17 -4.17 -0.65 -12.91
CA LYS A 17 -2.82 -0.20 -13.32
C LYS A 17 -1.77 -0.61 -12.30
N TYR A 18 -1.66 -1.91 -12.04
CA TYR A 18 -0.80 -2.48 -11.00
C TYR A 18 0.69 -2.19 -11.21
N GLN A 19 1.15 -2.15 -12.46
CA GLN A 19 2.54 -1.80 -12.75
C GLN A 19 2.86 -0.37 -12.32
N THR A 20 2.00 0.58 -12.68
CA THR A 20 2.17 1.99 -12.29
C THR A 20 2.08 2.16 -10.78
N LEU A 21 1.16 1.47 -10.11
CA LEU A 21 1.08 1.46 -8.64
C LEU A 21 2.38 0.98 -8.02
N LYS A 22 2.89 -0.16 -8.48
CA LYS A 22 4.17 -0.69 -8.02
C LYS A 22 5.28 0.33 -8.21
N ASP A 23 5.40 0.90 -9.41
CA ASP A 23 6.46 1.86 -9.75
C ASP A 23 6.41 3.12 -8.85
N ILE A 24 5.21 3.56 -8.46
CA ILE A 24 5.05 4.66 -7.49
C ILE A 24 5.48 4.20 -6.10
N LEU A 25 4.94 3.09 -5.60
CA LEU A 25 5.18 2.64 -4.23
C LEU A 25 6.66 2.34 -3.96
N VAL A 26 7.39 1.75 -4.91
CA VAL A 26 8.82 1.46 -4.74
C VAL A 26 9.73 2.69 -4.73
N THR A 27 9.19 3.88 -5.04
CA THR A 27 9.93 5.14 -4.92
C THR A 27 9.75 5.83 -3.57
N MET A 28 8.90 5.27 -2.71
CA MET A 28 8.56 5.81 -1.39
C MET A 28 9.30 5.07 -0.28
N GLU A 29 9.49 5.73 0.86
CA GLU A 29 10.01 5.07 2.05
C GLU A 29 8.97 4.09 2.63
N PRO A 30 9.39 2.97 3.24
CA PRO A 30 8.47 1.99 3.80
C PRO A 30 7.43 2.56 4.77
N ALA A 31 7.81 3.54 5.58
CA ALA A 31 6.92 4.22 6.52
C ALA A 31 5.86 5.09 5.81
N ASP A 32 6.20 5.73 4.70
CA ASP A 32 5.24 6.49 3.89
C ASP A 32 4.22 5.55 3.23
N ILE A 33 4.68 4.38 2.76
CA ILE A 33 3.81 3.35 2.19
C ILE A 33 2.83 2.84 3.25
N ALA A 34 3.31 2.60 4.48
CA ALA A 34 2.47 2.19 5.60
C ALA A 34 1.36 3.22 5.85
N GLY A 35 1.70 4.51 5.98
CA GLY A 35 0.68 5.56 6.15
C GLY A 35 -0.33 5.63 5.00
N VAL A 36 0.11 5.43 3.75
CA VAL A 36 -0.81 5.34 2.60
C VAL A 36 -1.75 4.15 2.70
N PHE A 37 -1.28 3.00 3.20
CA PHE A 37 -2.09 1.81 3.36
C PHE A 37 -3.15 1.98 4.44
N GLU A 38 -2.83 2.67 5.54
CA GLU A 38 -3.76 2.96 6.63
C GLU A 38 -4.86 3.96 6.22
N ASP A 39 -4.55 4.88 5.29
CA ASP A 39 -5.52 5.82 4.70
C ASP A 39 -6.42 5.19 3.62
N LEU A 40 -6.12 3.96 3.19
CA LEU A 40 -6.89 3.24 2.17
C LEU A 40 -7.87 2.25 2.79
N GLU A 41 -8.88 1.87 2.01
CA GLU A 41 -9.87 0.88 2.44
C GLU A 41 -9.21 -0.49 2.67
N GLU A 42 -9.53 -1.14 3.79
CA GLU A 42 -9.04 -2.46 4.21
C GLU A 42 -9.05 -3.51 3.09
N GLU A 43 -10.10 -3.54 2.28
CA GLU A 43 -10.29 -4.48 1.19
C GLU A 43 -9.24 -4.36 0.06
N ARG A 44 -8.65 -3.17 -0.09
CA ARG A 44 -7.69 -2.83 -1.15
C ARG A 44 -6.25 -3.06 -0.72
N MET A 45 -5.99 -3.07 0.57
CA MET A 45 -4.66 -3.17 1.15
C MET A 45 -3.92 -4.47 0.77
N PRO A 46 -4.52 -5.68 0.84
CA PRO A 46 -3.81 -6.90 0.45
C PRO A 46 -3.39 -6.91 -1.02
N VAL A 47 -4.16 -6.27 -1.89
CA VAL A 47 -3.82 -6.16 -3.32
C VAL A 47 -2.57 -5.30 -3.49
N LEU A 48 -2.52 -4.14 -2.85
CA LEU A 48 -1.37 -3.22 -2.92
C LEU A 48 -0.12 -3.82 -2.28
N PHE A 49 -0.26 -4.44 -1.12
CA PHE A 49 0.85 -5.09 -0.41
C PHE A 49 1.51 -6.18 -1.28
N ARG A 50 0.71 -6.96 -2.03
CA ARG A 50 1.22 -7.97 -2.97
C ARG A 50 1.98 -7.40 -4.19
N LEU A 51 1.88 -6.09 -4.47
CA LEU A 51 2.64 -5.44 -5.54
C LEU A 51 4.07 -5.11 -5.13
N LEU A 52 4.32 -4.97 -3.83
CA LEU A 52 5.62 -4.57 -3.29
C LEU A 52 6.68 -5.67 -3.52
N PRO A 53 7.93 -5.30 -3.83
CA PRO A 53 9.06 -6.22 -3.74
C PRO A 53 9.16 -6.83 -2.34
N LYS A 54 9.73 -8.03 -2.23
CA LYS A 54 9.83 -8.76 -0.96
C LYS A 54 10.49 -7.95 0.17
N GLU A 55 11.55 -7.22 -0.15
CA GLU A 55 12.29 -6.39 0.83
C GLU A 55 11.42 -5.23 1.31
N THR A 56 10.91 -4.41 0.37
CA THR A 56 9.99 -3.31 0.69
C THR A 56 8.75 -3.77 1.44
N ALA A 57 8.16 -4.91 1.06
CA ALA A 57 7.00 -5.47 1.73
C ALA A 57 7.31 -5.82 3.20
N ALA A 58 8.49 -6.40 3.47
CA ALA A 58 8.90 -6.74 4.83
C ALA A 58 9.14 -5.49 5.68
N GLU A 59 9.78 -4.47 5.11
CA GLU A 59 10.01 -3.19 5.78
C GLU A 59 8.71 -2.45 6.05
N THR A 60 7.84 -2.30 5.04
CA THR A 60 6.51 -1.67 5.20
C THR A 60 5.66 -2.44 6.21
N PHE A 61 5.72 -3.78 6.22
CA PHE A 61 5.00 -4.58 7.20
C PHE A 61 5.42 -4.27 8.63
N ALA A 62 6.71 -4.03 8.87
CA ALA A 62 7.22 -3.69 10.19
C ALA A 62 6.77 -2.29 10.67
N GLU A 63 6.47 -1.38 9.75
CA GLU A 63 5.98 -0.02 10.03
C GLU A 63 4.47 0.05 10.28
N LEU A 64 3.70 -0.95 9.84
CA LEU A 64 2.25 -0.99 10.03
C LEU A 64 1.84 -1.28 11.49
N ASP A 65 0.73 -0.68 11.91
CA ASP A 65 0.10 -1.03 13.18
C ASP A 65 -0.39 -2.48 13.22
N SER A 66 -0.51 -3.04 14.43
CA SER A 66 -0.81 -4.46 14.65
C SER A 66 -2.13 -4.94 14.02
N GLU A 67 -3.14 -4.07 13.93
CA GLU A 67 -4.42 -4.37 13.29
C GLU A 67 -4.24 -4.63 11.78
N TRP A 68 -3.46 -3.77 11.12
CA TRP A 68 -3.15 -3.87 9.70
C TRP A 68 -2.22 -5.05 9.38
N GLN A 69 -1.26 -5.32 10.25
CA GLN A 69 -0.43 -6.53 10.16
C GLN A 69 -1.29 -7.81 10.23
N GLU A 70 -2.25 -7.85 11.17
CA GLU A 70 -3.15 -8.98 11.32
C GLU A 70 -4.05 -9.17 10.11
N LEU A 71 -4.55 -8.08 9.52
CA LEU A 71 -5.31 -8.09 8.28
C LEU A 71 -4.54 -8.75 7.13
N LEU A 72 -3.25 -8.40 6.98
CA LEU A 72 -2.38 -8.97 5.93
C LEU A 72 -2.02 -10.44 6.17
N ILE A 73 -2.04 -10.92 7.42
CA ILE A 73 -1.80 -12.33 7.76
C ILE A 73 -3.07 -13.17 7.54
N ARG A 74 -4.25 -12.59 7.80
CA ARG A 74 -5.54 -13.29 7.73
C ARG A 74 -6.19 -13.26 6.35
N GLY A 75 -5.85 -12.29 5.50
CA GLY A 75 -6.39 -12.10 4.14
C GLY A 75 -5.62 -12.83 3.04
#